data_AF-A0A7L2H2T3-F1
#
_entry.id   AF-A0A7L2H2T3-F1
#
_cell.length_a   1.000
_cell.length_b   1.000
_cell.length_c   1.000
_cell.angle_alpha   90.00
_cell.angle_beta   90.00
_cell.angle_gamma   90.00
#
_symmetry.space_group_name_H-M   'P 1'
#
loop_
_entity.id
_entity.type
_entity.pdbx_description
1 polymer ?
#
loop_
_entity_poly.entity_id
_entity_poly.type
_entity_poly.pdbx_seq_one_letter_code
_entity_poly.pdbx_strand_id
1 'polypeptide(L)'
;YSAQATAAIAAAVTFLALFTVAGNALVILAVLRSRALRAPQNLFLVSLAAADILVATLVIPFSLANELLGYWYFEKTWCEIYLALDVLFCTSSIVHLCAISLDRYWSVSRAVEYNAKRTPRRIKSGIFIVWAIAAVISLPPLVYKGGEKKKVVAATERPQCKLNEEAWYVLSSSVGSFFAPCLIMILVYSRIYFIAKRRQRSRSTATKPPSSSDTLATGMGRVVLARQPPVLNLWKRKTQVNREKRFTFVLAVVIGVFVLCWFPFFFLYSLGALCPRRCKVPDGVFQFFFWIGYCNSSLNPVIYTVFNQDFRKAFRWLL
;
A
#
# COMPACT_ATOMS: atom_id res chain seq x y z
N TYR A 1 -6.86 24.22 -20.95
CA TYR A 1 -5.40 24.05 -21.13
C TYR A 1 -4.98 24.57 -22.50
N SER A 2 -3.71 24.99 -22.68
CA SER A 2 -3.15 25.18 -24.02
C SER A 2 -3.00 23.83 -24.73
N ALA A 3 -2.98 23.79 -26.07
CA ALA A 3 -2.83 22.55 -26.82
C ALA A 3 -1.56 21.75 -26.43
N GLN A 4 -0.47 22.47 -26.17
CA GLN A 4 0.79 21.88 -25.71
C GLN A 4 0.65 21.26 -24.31
N ALA A 5 -0.04 21.94 -23.38
CA ALA A 5 -0.28 21.41 -22.03
C ALA A 5 -1.19 20.18 -22.08
N THR A 6 -2.25 20.19 -22.89
CA THR A 6 -3.14 19.04 -23.11
C THR A 6 -2.36 17.84 -23.62
N ALA A 7 -1.52 18.02 -24.65
CA ALA A 7 -0.69 16.95 -25.21
C ALA A 7 0.30 16.40 -24.19
N ALA A 8 0.95 17.28 -23.41
CA ALA A 8 1.90 16.88 -22.37
C ALA A 8 1.23 16.06 -21.26
N ILE A 9 0.08 16.51 -20.75
CA ILE A 9 -0.69 15.79 -19.72
C ILE A 9 -1.14 14.42 -20.26
N ALA A 10 -1.70 14.38 -21.48
CA ALA A 10 -2.15 13.14 -22.10
C ALA A 10 -1.00 12.15 -22.26
N ALA A 11 0.16 12.59 -22.76
CA ALA A 11 1.33 11.74 -22.94
C ALA A 11 1.86 11.23 -21.59
N ALA A 12 1.99 12.10 -20.59
CA ALA A 12 2.51 11.74 -19.27
C ALA A 12 1.60 10.72 -18.55
N VAL A 13 0.29 10.95 -18.56
CA VAL A 13 -0.69 10.06 -17.92
C VAL A 13 -0.80 8.74 -18.67
N THR A 14 -0.78 8.75 -20.00
CA THR A 14 -0.79 7.52 -20.81
C THR A 14 0.48 6.70 -20.55
N PHE A 15 1.65 7.34 -20.50
CA PHE A 15 2.89 6.68 -20.13
C PHE A 15 2.81 6.05 -18.74
N LEU A 16 2.29 6.80 -17.75
CA LEU A 16 2.10 6.30 -16.39
C LEU A 16 1.16 5.07 -16.36
N ALA A 17 0.07 5.10 -17.10
CA ALA A 17 -0.87 3.99 -17.20
C ALA A 17 -0.19 2.74 -17.80
N LEU A 18 0.52 2.89 -18.92
CA LEU A 18 1.25 1.79 -19.56
C LEU A 18 2.35 1.23 -18.65
N PHE A 19 3.09 2.10 -17.98
CA PHE A 19 4.10 1.70 -17.00
C PHE A 19 3.49 0.93 -15.83
N THR A 20 2.33 1.36 -15.34
CA THR A 20 1.58 0.67 -14.27
C THR A 20 1.13 -0.72 -14.72
N VAL A 21 0.59 -0.85 -15.93
CA VAL A 21 0.16 -2.14 -16.49
C VAL A 21 1.36 -3.07 -16.67
N ALA A 22 2.43 -2.61 -17.32
CA ALA A 22 3.61 -3.41 -17.58
C ALA A 22 4.29 -3.86 -16.28
N GLY A 23 4.51 -2.94 -15.34
CA GLY A 23 5.15 -3.24 -14.06
C GLY A 23 4.36 -4.24 -13.21
N ASN A 24 3.05 -4.08 -13.11
CA ASN A 24 2.20 -4.99 -12.34
C ASN A 24 1.98 -6.34 -13.06
N ALA A 25 1.96 -6.37 -14.40
CA ALA A 25 1.97 -7.62 -15.15
C ALA A 25 3.26 -8.42 -14.90
N LEU A 26 4.42 -7.76 -14.85
CA LEU A 26 5.69 -8.39 -14.46
C LEU A 26 5.63 -8.96 -13.05
N VAL A 27 5.03 -8.26 -12.08
CA VAL A 27 4.83 -8.77 -10.71
C VAL A 27 4.05 -10.09 -10.73
N ILE A 28 2.93 -10.12 -11.46
CA ILE A 28 2.09 -11.32 -11.60
C ILE A 28 2.91 -12.46 -12.23
N LEU A 29 3.58 -12.20 -13.36
CA LEU A 29 4.39 -13.19 -14.06
C LEU A 29 5.53 -13.72 -13.18
N ALA A 30 6.21 -12.85 -12.43
CA ALA A 30 7.30 -13.25 -11.52
C ALA A 30 6.82 -14.21 -10.44
N VAL A 31 5.67 -13.94 -9.80
CA VAL A 31 5.10 -14.83 -8.78
C VAL A 31 4.66 -16.17 -9.36
N LEU A 32 4.06 -16.17 -10.55
CA LEU A 32 3.57 -17.39 -11.20
C LEU A 32 4.72 -18.27 -11.73
N ARG A 33 5.77 -17.67 -12.29
CA ARG A 33 6.88 -18.39 -12.93
C ARG A 33 8.00 -18.78 -11.95
N SER A 34 8.32 -17.95 -10.96
CA SER A 34 9.45 -18.19 -10.05
C SER A 34 9.08 -19.09 -8.87
N ARG A 35 9.75 -20.25 -8.75
CA ARG A 35 9.57 -21.15 -7.59
C ARG A 35 9.88 -20.46 -6.26
N ALA A 36 10.84 -19.53 -6.23
CA ALA A 36 11.20 -18.77 -5.04
C ALA A 36 10.08 -17.82 -4.57
N LEU A 37 9.19 -17.41 -5.49
CA LEU A 37 8.10 -16.48 -5.21
C LEU A 37 6.73 -17.17 -5.08
N ARG A 38 6.63 -18.50 -5.22
CA ARG A 38 5.35 -19.25 -5.08
C ARG A 38 4.87 -19.45 -3.64
N ALA A 39 5.43 -18.72 -2.68
CA ALA A 39 4.97 -18.79 -1.31
C ALA A 39 3.53 -18.23 -1.18
N PRO A 40 2.66 -18.83 -0.34
CA PRO A 40 1.23 -18.51 -0.30
C PRO A 40 0.92 -17.01 -0.13
N GLN A 41 1.71 -16.28 0.65
CA GLN A 41 1.52 -14.85 0.87
C GLN A 41 1.72 -13.96 -0.34
N ASN A 42 2.50 -14.41 -1.32
CA ASN A 42 2.75 -13.61 -2.50
C ASN A 42 1.50 -13.54 -3.39
N LEU A 43 0.46 -14.35 -3.10
CA LEU A 43 -0.87 -14.19 -3.71
C LEU A 43 -1.52 -12.84 -3.35
N PHE A 44 -1.24 -12.26 -2.18
CA PHE A 44 -1.68 -10.89 -1.88
C PHE A 44 -1.07 -9.87 -2.84
N LEU A 45 0.20 -10.06 -3.24
CA LEU A 45 0.88 -9.19 -4.20
C LEU A 45 0.30 -9.34 -5.61
N VAL A 46 -0.09 -10.56 -5.99
CA VAL A 46 -0.78 -10.82 -7.27
C VAL A 46 -2.15 -10.13 -7.31
N SER A 47 -2.93 -10.24 -6.23
CA SER A 47 -4.24 -9.59 -6.12
C SER A 47 -4.13 -8.06 -6.12
N LEU A 48 -3.14 -7.51 -5.40
CA LEU A 48 -2.83 -6.09 -5.40
C LEU A 48 -2.43 -5.61 -6.81
N ALA A 49 -1.54 -6.34 -7.49
CA ALA A 49 -1.13 -6.02 -8.86
C ALA A 49 -2.31 -6.06 -9.85
N ALA A 50 -3.27 -6.99 -9.66
CA ALA A 50 -4.48 -7.02 -10.46
C ALA A 50 -5.36 -5.79 -10.23
N ALA A 51 -5.53 -5.33 -8.98
CA ALA A 51 -6.24 -4.09 -8.67
C ALA A 51 -5.58 -2.87 -9.33
N ASP A 52 -4.24 -2.77 -9.25
CA ASP A 52 -3.48 -1.67 -9.87
C ASP A 52 -3.58 -1.66 -11.40
N ILE A 53 -3.61 -2.84 -12.05
CA ILE A 53 -3.87 -2.94 -13.50
C ILE A 53 -5.28 -2.46 -13.83
N LEU A 54 -6.28 -2.84 -13.02
CA LEU A 54 -7.67 -2.42 -13.24
C LEU A 54 -7.85 -0.91 -13.07
N VAL A 55 -7.14 -0.27 -12.13
CA VAL A 55 -7.08 1.21 -12.03
C VAL A 55 -6.51 1.80 -13.33
N ALA A 56 -5.39 1.27 -13.80
CA ALA A 56 -4.70 1.80 -14.98
C ALA A 56 -5.52 1.65 -16.27
N THR A 57 -6.37 0.63 -16.40
CA THR A 57 -7.14 0.36 -17.61
C THR A 57 -8.57 0.88 -17.56
N LEU A 58 -9.24 0.79 -16.40
CA LEU A 58 -10.67 1.11 -16.26
C LEU A 58 -10.94 2.46 -15.60
N VAL A 59 -9.95 3.10 -14.99
CA VAL A 59 -10.14 4.34 -14.23
C VAL A 59 -9.33 5.49 -14.83
N ILE A 60 -8.02 5.31 -15.00
CA ILE A 60 -7.12 6.37 -15.48
C ILE A 60 -7.53 6.96 -16.84
N PRO A 61 -7.88 6.16 -17.88
CA PRO A 61 -8.23 6.72 -19.19
C PRO A 61 -9.49 7.60 -19.15
N PHE A 62 -10.48 7.20 -18.35
CA PHE A 62 -11.73 7.95 -18.19
C PHE A 62 -11.54 9.20 -17.32
N SER A 63 -10.70 9.12 -16.28
CA SER A 63 -10.26 10.28 -15.49
C SER A 63 -9.56 11.31 -16.38
N LEU A 64 -8.65 10.84 -17.23
CA LEU A 64 -7.91 11.69 -18.18
C LEU A 64 -8.86 12.32 -19.21
N ALA A 65 -9.76 11.53 -19.81
CA ALA A 65 -10.73 12.04 -20.77
C ALA A 65 -11.60 13.15 -20.14
N ASN A 66 -12.10 12.94 -18.91
CA ASN A 66 -12.88 13.94 -18.19
C ASN A 66 -12.09 15.22 -17.92
N GLU A 67 -10.81 15.11 -17.52
CA GLU A 67 -9.93 16.25 -17.26
C GLU A 67 -9.62 17.06 -18.54
N LEU A 68 -9.31 16.38 -19.65
CA LEU A 68 -8.93 17.04 -20.90
C LEU A 68 -10.14 17.68 -21.60
N LEU A 69 -11.31 17.04 -21.53
CA LEU A 69 -12.54 17.57 -22.13
C LEU A 69 -13.20 18.65 -21.25
N GLY A 70 -13.00 18.60 -19.93
CA GLY A 70 -13.63 19.49 -18.96
C GLY A 70 -15.11 19.21 -18.73
N TYR A 71 -15.63 18.10 -19.27
CA TYR A 71 -16.98 17.60 -19.05
C TYR A 71 -17.01 16.09 -19.23
N TRP A 72 -18.05 15.45 -18.68
CA TRP A 72 -18.24 14.01 -18.80
C TRP A 72 -18.88 13.68 -20.15
N TYR A 73 -18.06 13.18 -21.07
CA TYR A 73 -18.52 12.80 -22.42
C TYR A 73 -19.38 11.53 -22.44
N PHE A 74 -19.11 10.59 -21.54
CA PHE A 74 -19.78 9.29 -21.51
C PHE A 74 -21.19 9.39 -20.90
N GLU A 75 -21.96 8.30 -20.98
CA GLU A 75 -23.30 8.27 -20.39
C GLU A 75 -23.27 8.33 -18.85
N LYS A 76 -24.39 8.76 -18.26
CA LYS A 76 -24.59 8.80 -16.80
C LYS A 76 -24.35 7.44 -16.14
N THR A 77 -24.84 6.36 -16.77
CA THR A 77 -24.64 4.98 -16.30
C THR A 77 -23.16 4.65 -16.18
N TRP A 78 -22.34 5.10 -17.14
CA TRP A 78 -20.90 4.87 -17.08
C TRP A 78 -20.24 5.67 -15.97
N CYS A 79 -20.68 6.92 -15.70
CA CYS A 79 -20.18 7.70 -14.56
C CYS A 79 -20.38 6.98 -13.23
N GLU A 80 -21.59 6.45 -13.01
CA GLU A 80 -21.93 5.71 -11.78
C GLU A 80 -21.03 4.49 -11.60
N ILE A 81 -20.86 3.69 -12.66
CA ILE A 81 -19.99 2.51 -12.66
C ILE A 81 -18.52 2.91 -12.45
N TYR A 82 -18.04 3.92 -13.20
CA TYR A 82 -16.67 4.41 -13.12
C TYR A 82 -16.29 4.86 -11.70
N LEU A 83 -17.13 5.67 -11.06
CA LEU A 83 -16.88 6.14 -9.68
C LEU A 83 -16.88 4.98 -8.68
N ALA A 84 -17.77 4.00 -8.85
CA ALA A 84 -17.80 2.82 -8.00
C ALA A 84 -16.56 1.93 -8.19
N LEU A 85 -16.09 1.76 -9.43
CA LEU A 85 -14.87 1.01 -9.75
C LEU A 85 -13.61 1.71 -9.22
N ASP A 86 -13.54 3.04 -9.36
CA ASP A 86 -12.45 3.83 -8.78
C ASP A 86 -12.36 3.63 -7.26
N VAL A 87 -13.45 3.88 -6.53
CA VAL A 87 -13.49 3.67 -5.08
C VAL A 87 -13.19 2.21 -4.72
N LEU A 88 -13.72 1.24 -5.48
CA LEU A 88 -13.48 -0.19 -5.26
C LEU A 88 -12.00 -0.54 -5.37
N PHE A 89 -11.34 -0.18 -6.47
CA PHE A 89 -9.95 -0.57 -6.71
C PHE A 89 -8.99 0.18 -5.80
N CYS A 90 -9.22 1.49 -5.58
CA CYS A 90 -8.45 2.26 -4.62
C CYS A 90 -8.58 1.66 -3.22
N THR A 91 -9.81 1.42 -2.73
CA THR A 91 -10.04 0.79 -1.42
C THR A 91 -9.40 -0.59 -1.33
N SER A 92 -9.57 -1.41 -2.37
CA SER A 92 -8.97 -2.74 -2.44
C SER A 92 -7.45 -2.68 -2.30
N SER A 93 -6.76 -1.79 -3.02
CA SER A 93 -5.31 -1.64 -2.93
C SER A 93 -4.85 -1.25 -1.51
N ILE A 94 -5.55 -0.33 -0.86
CA ILE A 94 -5.22 0.10 0.52
C ILE A 94 -5.43 -1.04 1.52
N VAL A 95 -6.56 -1.73 1.44
CA VAL A 95 -6.89 -2.82 2.36
C VAL A 95 -5.98 -4.04 2.10
N HIS A 96 -5.52 -4.28 0.86
CA HIS A 96 -4.49 -5.27 0.55
C HIS A 96 -3.15 -4.94 1.24
N LEU A 97 -2.70 -3.67 1.19
CA LEU A 97 -1.49 -3.24 1.90
C LEU A 97 -1.63 -3.46 3.42
N CYS A 98 -2.81 -3.16 3.97
CA CYS A 98 -3.13 -3.44 5.36
C CYS A 98 -3.07 -4.95 5.67
N ALA A 99 -3.67 -5.80 4.84
CA ALA A 99 -3.62 -7.25 5.00
C ALA A 99 -2.19 -7.80 4.93
N ILE A 100 -1.37 -7.30 4.00
CA ILE A 100 0.06 -7.64 3.89
C ILE A 100 0.80 -7.24 5.16
N SER A 101 0.50 -6.06 5.73
CA SER A 101 1.13 -5.62 6.99
C SER A 101 0.81 -6.55 8.16
N LEU A 102 -0.44 -6.99 8.28
CA LEU A 102 -0.89 -7.90 9.32
C LEU A 102 -0.29 -9.30 9.17
N ASP A 103 -0.29 -9.84 7.95
CA ASP A 103 0.39 -11.11 7.62
C ASP A 103 1.89 -11.04 7.99
N ARG A 104 2.57 -9.93 7.66
CA ARG A 104 3.96 -9.70 8.07
C ARG A 104 4.10 -9.67 9.59
N TYR A 105 3.24 -8.96 10.29
CA TYR A 105 3.28 -8.88 11.74
C TYR A 105 3.09 -10.25 12.40
N TRP A 106 2.11 -11.05 11.98
CA TRP A 106 1.92 -12.39 12.54
C TRP A 106 3.09 -13.31 12.21
N SER A 107 3.66 -13.23 11.01
CA SER A 107 4.87 -14.00 10.66
C SER A 107 6.09 -13.64 11.51
N VAL A 108 6.20 -12.39 11.97
CA VAL A 108 7.32 -11.91 12.81
C VAL A 108 7.07 -12.20 14.29
N SER A 109 5.85 -11.94 14.77
CA SER A 109 5.47 -12.06 16.19
C SER A 109 5.26 -13.51 16.62
N ARG A 110 4.61 -14.33 15.78
CA ARG A 110 4.25 -15.74 16.05
C ARG A 110 4.81 -16.67 14.98
N ALA A 111 6.12 -16.59 14.74
CA ALA A 111 6.78 -17.20 13.58
C ALA A 111 6.47 -18.70 13.40
N VAL A 112 6.53 -19.52 14.46
CA VAL A 112 6.35 -20.98 14.34
C VAL A 112 4.88 -21.34 14.07
N GLU A 113 3.97 -20.88 14.93
CA GLU A 113 2.54 -21.21 14.86
C GLU A 113 1.86 -20.64 13.61
N TYR A 114 2.19 -19.40 13.23
CA TYR A 114 1.57 -18.75 12.09
C TYR A 114 2.07 -19.32 10.77
N ASN A 115 3.39 -19.56 10.64
CA ASN A 115 3.93 -20.13 9.40
C ASN A 115 3.38 -21.54 9.12
N ALA A 116 3.18 -22.36 10.16
CA ALA A 116 2.54 -23.67 10.01
C ALA A 116 1.08 -23.58 9.52
N LYS A 117 0.38 -22.50 9.89
CA LYS A 117 -1.03 -22.26 9.54
C LYS A 117 -1.23 -21.50 8.22
N ARG A 118 -0.14 -21.02 7.59
CA ARG A 118 -0.19 -20.14 6.42
C ARG A 118 -0.42 -20.93 5.13
N THR A 119 -1.67 -21.31 4.88
CA THR A 119 -2.06 -22.09 3.70
C THR A 119 -2.60 -21.21 2.57
N PRO A 120 -2.48 -21.64 1.29
CA PRO A 120 -3.07 -20.93 0.16
C PRO A 120 -4.58 -20.68 0.30
N ARG A 121 -5.31 -21.62 0.91
CA ARG A 121 -6.77 -21.48 1.14
C ARG A 121 -7.08 -20.30 2.04
N ARG A 122 -6.33 -20.12 3.14
CA ARG A 122 -6.51 -18.98 4.05
C ARG A 122 -6.14 -17.66 3.41
N ILE A 123 -5.07 -17.63 2.60
CA ILE A 123 -4.69 -16.41 1.87
C ILE A 123 -5.75 -16.04 0.83
N LYS A 124 -6.26 -16.99 0.05
CA LYS A 124 -7.36 -16.76 -0.90
C LYS A 124 -8.63 -16.27 -0.19
N SER A 125 -8.98 -16.84 0.95
CA SER A 125 -10.08 -16.36 1.79
C SER A 125 -9.83 -14.93 2.29
N GLY A 126 -8.60 -14.61 2.72
CA GLY A 126 -8.20 -13.24 3.07
C GLY A 126 -8.37 -12.27 1.91
N ILE A 127 -7.92 -12.63 0.70
CA ILE A 127 -8.11 -11.83 -0.52
C ILE A 127 -9.60 -11.59 -0.79
N PHE A 128 -10.44 -12.63 -0.70
CA PHE A 128 -11.88 -12.49 -0.86
C PHE A 128 -12.48 -11.49 0.15
N ILE A 129 -12.08 -11.56 1.42
CA ILE A 129 -12.53 -10.61 2.46
C ILE A 129 -12.10 -9.18 2.11
N VAL A 130 -10.87 -8.98 1.62
CA VAL A 130 -10.40 -7.66 1.21
C VAL A 130 -11.28 -7.08 0.08
N TRP A 131 -11.56 -7.86 -0.96
CA TRP A 131 -12.45 -7.45 -2.04
C TRP A 131 -13.89 -7.20 -1.58
N ALA A 132 -14.40 -8.02 -0.67
CA ALA A 132 -15.72 -7.84 -0.08
C ALA A 132 -15.82 -6.53 0.72
N ILE A 133 -14.81 -6.21 1.55
CA ILE A 133 -14.75 -4.94 2.29
C ILE A 133 -14.74 -3.76 1.31
N ALA A 134 -13.92 -3.84 0.26
CA ALA A 134 -13.85 -2.78 -0.74
C ALA A 134 -15.17 -2.59 -1.49
N ALA A 135 -15.85 -3.68 -1.86
CA ALA A 135 -17.17 -3.63 -2.49
C ALA A 135 -18.24 -3.03 -1.57
N VAL A 136 -18.27 -3.42 -0.29
CA VAL A 136 -19.23 -2.86 0.67
C VAL A 136 -19.07 -1.35 0.82
N ILE A 137 -17.85 -0.83 0.72
CA ILE A 137 -17.59 0.61 0.82
C ILE A 137 -17.92 1.34 -0.50
N SER A 138 -17.70 0.72 -1.66
CA SER A 138 -17.85 1.37 -2.97
C SER A 138 -19.26 1.29 -3.58
N LEU A 139 -20.07 0.31 -3.19
CA LEU A 139 -21.41 0.09 -3.73
C LEU A 139 -22.53 1.03 -3.24
N PRO A 140 -22.49 1.66 -2.05
CA PRO A 140 -23.61 2.49 -1.56
C PRO A 140 -24.08 3.58 -2.53
N PRO A 141 -23.23 4.32 -3.26
CA PRO A 141 -23.70 5.31 -4.25
C PRO A 141 -24.44 4.71 -5.45
N LEU A 142 -24.20 3.43 -5.79
CA LEU A 142 -24.92 2.74 -6.87
C LEU A 142 -26.32 2.30 -6.44
N VAL A 143 -26.46 1.88 -5.18
CA VAL A 143 -27.71 1.33 -4.64
C VAL A 143 -28.59 2.44 -4.06
N TYR A 144 -27.99 3.34 -3.29
CA TYR A 144 -28.67 4.49 -2.71
C TYR A 144 -28.63 5.65 -3.70
N LYS A 145 -29.58 5.65 -4.63
CA LYS A 145 -29.92 6.83 -5.42
C LYS A 145 -30.62 7.83 -4.49
N GLY A 146 -29.84 8.49 -3.64
CA GLY A 146 -30.32 9.54 -2.74
C GLY A 146 -31.23 10.49 -3.52
N GLY A 147 -32.45 10.65 -3.02
CA GLY A 147 -33.59 11.17 -3.77
C GLY A 147 -33.19 12.33 -4.67
N GLU A 148 -33.45 12.16 -5.98
CA GLU A 148 -33.18 13.17 -7.00
C GLU A 148 -33.73 14.51 -6.52
N LYS A 149 -32.88 15.36 -5.94
CA LYS A 149 -33.10 16.79 -6.03
C LYS A 149 -32.92 17.07 -7.51
N LYS A 150 -34.03 17.02 -8.26
CA LYS A 150 -34.15 17.58 -9.60
C LYS A 150 -33.73 19.04 -9.50
N LYS A 151 -32.43 19.31 -9.53
CA LYS A 151 -31.94 20.60 -9.99
C LYS A 151 -32.45 20.65 -11.42
N VAL A 152 -33.35 21.58 -11.70
CA VAL A 152 -33.73 21.96 -13.05
C VAL A 152 -32.42 22.37 -13.72
N VAL A 153 -31.78 21.42 -14.40
CA VAL A 153 -30.54 21.67 -15.13
C VAL A 153 -30.96 22.58 -16.28
N ALA A 154 -30.53 23.84 -16.23
CA ALA A 154 -30.63 24.71 -17.39
C ALA A 154 -29.96 23.97 -18.56
N ALA A 155 -30.63 23.89 -19.71
CA ALA A 155 -30.25 23.08 -20.88
C ALA A 155 -28.86 23.43 -21.49
N THR A 156 -28.11 24.33 -20.87
CA THR A 156 -26.80 24.85 -21.26
C THR A 156 -25.62 24.35 -20.41
N GLU A 157 -25.84 23.63 -19.30
CA GLU A 157 -24.71 23.09 -18.50
C GLU A 157 -24.26 21.71 -19.02
N ARG A 158 -22.95 21.58 -19.32
CA ARG A 158 -22.35 20.31 -19.74
C ARG A 158 -22.35 19.31 -18.57
N PRO A 159 -22.63 18.01 -18.81
CA PRO A 159 -22.66 17.00 -17.76
C PRO A 159 -21.30 16.85 -17.06
N GLN A 160 -21.33 16.61 -15.75
CA GLN A 160 -20.15 16.45 -14.91
C GLN A 160 -20.22 15.11 -14.16
N CYS A 161 -19.09 14.41 -14.06
CA CYS A 161 -18.95 13.20 -13.27
C CYS A 161 -18.02 13.48 -12.09
N LYS A 162 -18.60 13.78 -10.93
CA LYS A 162 -17.88 14.10 -9.69
C LYS A 162 -18.19 13.07 -8.61
N LEU A 163 -17.23 12.88 -7.70
CA LEU A 163 -17.40 12.05 -6.50
C LEU A 163 -18.61 12.52 -5.67
N ASN A 164 -19.15 11.60 -4.87
CA ASN A 164 -20.32 11.88 -4.03
C ASN A 164 -20.02 12.98 -3.01
N GLU A 165 -20.91 13.95 -2.85
CA GLU A 165 -20.75 15.08 -1.93
C GLU A 165 -21.46 14.86 -0.58
N GLU A 166 -22.26 13.80 -0.45
CA GLU A 166 -23.01 13.50 0.77
C GLU A 166 -22.05 13.22 1.94
N ALA A 167 -22.09 14.11 2.94
CA ALA A 167 -21.09 14.12 4.01
C ALA A 167 -21.00 12.79 4.77
N TRP A 168 -22.13 12.12 5.02
CA TRP A 168 -22.13 10.83 5.70
C TRP A 168 -21.33 9.79 4.92
N TYR A 169 -21.51 9.72 3.59
CA TYR A 169 -20.84 8.76 2.73
C TYR A 169 -19.37 9.12 2.57
N VAL A 170 -19.05 10.39 2.32
CA VAL A 170 -17.67 10.87 2.20
C VAL A 170 -16.86 10.51 3.45
N LEU A 171 -17.42 10.75 4.64
CA LEU A 171 -16.75 10.47 5.90
C LEU A 171 -16.65 8.97 6.17
N SER A 172 -17.72 8.21 5.99
CA SER A 172 -17.70 6.76 6.23
C SER A 172 -16.76 6.04 5.26
N SER A 173 -16.80 6.40 3.97
CA SER A 173 -15.92 5.82 2.95
C SER A 173 -14.46 6.22 3.18
N SER A 174 -14.16 7.48 3.49
CA SER A 174 -12.78 7.91 3.78
C SER A 174 -12.20 7.20 5.02
N VAL A 175 -13.02 7.00 6.06
CA VAL A 175 -12.61 6.26 7.26
C VAL A 175 -12.36 4.79 6.93
N GLY A 176 -13.30 4.13 6.24
CA GLY A 176 -13.20 2.72 5.89
C GLY A 176 -12.09 2.40 4.90
N SER A 177 -11.89 3.26 3.90
CA SER A 177 -10.94 3.04 2.81
C SER A 177 -9.52 3.50 3.12
N PHE A 178 -9.34 4.54 3.94
CA PHE A 178 -8.02 5.13 4.17
C PHE A 178 -7.65 5.27 5.64
N PHE A 179 -8.40 6.03 6.45
CA PHE A 179 -7.93 6.38 7.79
C PHE A 179 -7.82 5.17 8.72
N ALA A 180 -8.80 4.26 8.72
CA ALA A 180 -8.73 3.05 9.54
C ALA A 180 -7.64 2.07 9.05
N PRO A 181 -7.55 1.71 7.75
CA PRO A 181 -6.42 0.91 7.26
C PRO A 181 -5.05 1.54 7.53
N CYS A 182 -4.91 2.86 7.35
CA CYS A 182 -3.68 3.60 7.62
C CYS A 182 -3.28 3.51 9.10
N LEU A 183 -4.22 3.74 10.01
CA LEU A 183 -3.99 3.60 11.45
C LEU A 183 -3.56 2.17 11.81
N ILE A 184 -4.24 1.15 11.26
CA ILE A 184 -3.88 -0.25 11.48
C ILE A 184 -2.45 -0.50 11.00
N MET A 185 -2.09 -0.08 9.79
CA MET A 185 -0.74 -0.24 9.26
C MET A 185 0.30 0.43 10.17
N ILE A 186 0.10 1.68 10.58
CA ILE A 186 1.02 2.40 11.47
C ILE A 186 1.21 1.65 12.80
N LEU A 187 0.12 1.19 13.41
CA LEU A 187 0.16 0.43 14.67
C LEU A 187 0.87 -0.91 14.49
N VAL A 188 0.55 -1.65 13.43
CA VAL A 188 1.15 -2.95 13.12
C VAL A 188 2.66 -2.82 12.90
N TYR A 189 3.09 -1.85 12.10
CA TYR A 189 4.51 -1.65 11.80
C TYR A 189 5.30 -1.06 12.96
N SER A 190 4.71 -0.18 13.77
CA SER A 190 5.34 0.27 15.02
C SER A 190 5.59 -0.93 15.94
N ARG A 191 4.62 -1.86 16.06
CA ARG A 191 4.80 -3.10 16.83
C ARG A 191 5.88 -3.99 16.23
N ILE A 192 5.94 -4.17 14.91
CA ILE A 192 7.04 -4.91 14.24
C ILE A 192 8.39 -4.28 14.60
N TYR A 193 8.51 -2.96 14.49
CA TYR A 193 9.73 -2.21 14.83
C TYR A 193 10.14 -2.44 16.29
N PHE A 194 9.20 -2.35 17.24
CA PHE A 194 9.50 -2.57 18.65
C PHE A 194 9.88 -4.02 18.95
N ILE A 195 9.24 -5.01 18.31
CA ILE A 195 9.59 -6.43 18.45
C ILE A 195 11.02 -6.66 17.94
N ALA A 196 11.37 -6.12 16.77
CA ALA A 196 12.72 -6.20 16.22
C ALA A 196 13.76 -5.55 17.16
N LYS A 197 13.46 -4.34 17.67
CA LYS A 197 14.33 -3.61 18.60
C LYS A 197 14.52 -4.33 19.95
N ARG A 198 13.46 -4.95 20.48
CA ARG A 198 13.53 -5.74 21.72
C ARG A 198 14.39 -7.00 21.54
N ARG A 199 14.21 -7.73 20.43
CA ARG A 199 15.06 -8.88 20.08
C ARG A 199 16.53 -8.48 19.96
N GLN A 200 16.80 -7.31 19.38
CA GLN A 200 18.16 -6.77 19.30
C GLN A 200 18.74 -6.44 20.70
N ARG A 201 17.95 -5.81 21.58
CA ARG A 201 18.38 -5.46 22.95
C ARG A 201 18.66 -6.68 23.81
N SER A 202 17.74 -7.64 23.88
CA SER A 202 17.92 -8.89 24.64
C SER A 202 19.14 -9.68 24.17
N ARG A 203 19.40 -9.68 22.85
CA ARG A 203 20.55 -10.35 22.26
C ARG A 203 21.86 -9.60 22.52
N SER A 204 21.82 -8.26 22.64
CA SER A 204 22.97 -7.44 23.07
C SER A 204 23.29 -7.55 24.56
N THR A 205 22.29 -7.72 25.44
CA THR A 205 22.52 -7.95 26.87
C THR A 205 23.04 -9.35 27.16
N ALA A 206 22.59 -10.36 26.41
CA ALA A 206 23.17 -11.71 26.45
C ALA A 206 24.59 -11.81 25.85
N THR A 207 25.13 -10.71 25.32
CA THR A 207 26.48 -10.64 24.72
C THR A 207 27.34 -9.51 25.28
N LYS A 208 27.00 -8.96 26.45
CA LYS A 208 28.05 -8.31 27.24
C LYS A 208 29.10 -9.40 27.51
N PRO A 209 30.38 -9.20 27.12
CA PRO A 209 31.43 -10.07 27.65
C PRO A 209 31.33 -9.98 29.18
N PRO A 210 31.54 -11.08 29.93
CA PRO A 210 31.81 -10.92 31.36
C PRO A 210 32.87 -9.82 31.46
N SER A 211 32.58 -8.79 32.26
CA SER A 211 33.59 -7.78 32.56
C SER A 211 34.82 -8.54 33.02
N SER A 212 35.97 -8.21 32.43
CA SER A 212 37.26 -8.71 32.85
C SER A 212 37.38 -8.69 34.38
N SER A 213 37.19 -9.89 34.95
CA SER A 213 37.75 -10.46 36.18
C SER A 213 36.77 -11.41 36.89
N ASP A 214 36.07 -12.29 36.16
CA ASP A 214 35.49 -13.49 36.80
C ASP A 214 36.59 -14.57 36.89
N THR A 215 37.51 -14.37 37.83
CA THR A 215 38.45 -15.40 38.25
C THR A 215 37.65 -16.44 39.03
N LEU A 216 37.23 -17.52 38.36
CA LEU A 216 36.65 -18.67 39.06
C LEU A 216 37.77 -19.40 39.81
N ALA A 217 37.97 -19.05 41.07
CA ALA A 217 38.80 -19.80 41.99
C ALA A 217 38.10 -21.13 42.28
N THR A 218 38.57 -22.21 41.64
CA THR A 218 38.29 -23.54 42.17
C THR A 218 39.10 -23.71 43.46
N GLY A 219 38.56 -24.42 44.46
CA GLY A 219 39.18 -24.59 45.78
C GLY A 219 40.58 -25.22 45.80
N MET A 220 41.19 -25.48 44.64
CA MET A 220 42.55 -25.99 44.46
C MET A 220 43.51 -24.98 43.78
N GLY A 221 43.16 -23.69 43.69
CA GLY A 221 44.11 -22.63 43.32
C GLY A 221 44.58 -22.62 41.85
N ARG A 222 43.88 -23.30 40.92
CA ARG A 222 44.18 -23.23 39.48
C ARG A 222 43.31 -22.19 38.77
N VAL A 223 43.97 -21.19 38.17
CA VAL A 223 43.35 -20.17 37.31
C VAL A 223 43.17 -20.73 35.90
N VAL A 224 41.92 -20.92 35.47
CA VAL A 224 41.59 -21.32 34.09
C VAL A 224 41.14 -20.08 33.32
N LEU A 225 41.90 -19.70 32.28
CA LEU A 225 41.51 -18.63 31.37
C LEU A 225 40.24 -19.02 30.59
N ALA A 226 39.15 -18.31 30.84
CA ALA A 226 37.93 -18.45 30.04
C ALA A 226 38.22 -18.01 28.59
N ARG A 227 38.01 -18.93 27.64
CA ARG A 227 38.28 -18.74 26.21
C ARG A 227 37.49 -17.54 25.65
N GLN A 228 38.19 -16.52 25.14
CA GLN A 228 37.55 -15.38 24.47
C GLN A 228 36.80 -15.85 23.20
N PRO A 229 35.60 -15.32 22.90
CA PRO A 229 34.91 -15.63 21.65
C PRO A 229 35.65 -14.98 20.45
N PRO A 230 35.76 -15.66 19.30
CA PRO A 230 36.54 -15.16 18.16
C PRO A 230 35.90 -13.92 17.51
N VAL A 231 36.74 -12.94 17.17
CA VAL A 231 36.39 -11.62 16.59
C VAL A 231 35.51 -11.72 15.33
N LEU A 232 35.69 -12.77 14.52
CA LEU A 232 34.92 -13.03 13.29
C LEU A 232 33.40 -13.14 13.54
N ASN A 233 32.98 -13.61 14.72
CA ASN A 233 31.56 -13.75 15.08
C ASN A 233 30.89 -12.40 15.41
N LEU A 234 31.66 -11.40 15.86
CA LEU A 234 31.17 -10.04 16.09
C LEU A 234 30.91 -9.30 14.77
N TRP A 235 31.79 -9.44 13.78
CA TRP A 235 31.63 -8.82 12.47
C TRP A 235 30.41 -9.41 11.74
N LYS A 236 30.31 -10.74 11.65
CA LYS A 236 29.11 -11.42 11.08
C LYS A 236 27.82 -10.99 11.78
N ARG A 237 27.84 -10.79 13.10
CA ARG A 237 26.69 -10.28 13.88
C ARG A 237 26.35 -8.82 13.59
N LYS A 238 27.35 -7.93 13.46
CA LYS A 238 27.14 -6.51 13.14
C LYS A 238 26.52 -6.35 11.76
N THR A 239 26.95 -7.18 10.79
CA THR A 239 26.36 -7.25 9.45
C THR A 239 24.91 -7.75 9.48
N GLN A 240 24.60 -8.76 10.30
CA GLN A 240 23.23 -9.26 10.48
C GLN A 240 22.30 -8.20 11.10
N VAL A 241 22.73 -7.48 12.13
CA VAL A 241 21.94 -6.41 12.77
C VAL A 241 21.72 -5.22 11.82
N ASN A 242 22.72 -4.82 11.05
CA ASN A 242 22.55 -3.76 10.04
C ASN A 242 21.60 -4.16 8.92
N ARG A 243 21.58 -5.45 8.55
CA ARG A 243 20.66 -6.01 7.55
C ARG A 243 19.20 -6.03 8.07
N GLU A 244 18.98 -6.30 9.36
CA GLU A 244 17.67 -6.22 10.01
C GLU A 244 17.16 -4.76 10.16
N LYS A 245 18.04 -3.81 10.49
CA LYS A 245 17.71 -2.36 10.49
C LYS A 245 17.29 -1.88 9.10
N ARG A 246 18.02 -2.31 8.06
CA ARG A 246 17.69 -2.01 6.67
C ARG A 246 16.31 -2.54 6.31
N PHE A 247 15.97 -3.77 6.69
CA PHE A 247 14.64 -4.34 6.41
C PHE A 247 13.48 -3.56 7.06
N THR A 248 13.65 -3.09 8.30
CA THR A 248 12.61 -2.33 8.99
C THR A 248 12.48 -0.90 8.45
N PHE A 249 13.60 -0.25 8.11
CA PHE A 249 13.60 1.06 7.46
C PHE A 249 12.90 1.01 6.09
N VAL A 250 13.19 -0.02 5.31
CA VAL A 250 12.56 -0.27 4.02
C VAL A 250 11.03 -0.36 4.15
N LEU A 251 10.53 -1.13 5.10
CA LEU A 251 9.08 -1.26 5.34
C LEU A 251 8.45 0.08 5.77
N ALA A 252 9.15 0.88 6.58
CA ALA A 252 8.70 2.23 6.96
C ALA A 252 8.63 3.19 5.75
N VAL A 253 9.58 3.10 4.82
CA VAL A 253 9.57 3.89 3.58
C VAL A 253 8.37 3.53 2.70
N VAL A 254 8.06 2.25 2.53
CA VAL A 254 6.89 1.81 1.72
C VAL A 254 5.59 2.41 2.24
N ILE A 255 5.38 2.38 3.55
CA ILE A 255 4.18 2.94 4.19
C ILE A 255 4.18 4.46 4.10
N GLY A 256 5.35 5.08 4.32
CA GLY A 256 5.50 6.52 4.22
C GLY A 256 5.11 7.03 2.84
N VAL A 257 5.61 6.40 1.77
CA VAL A 257 5.24 6.73 0.39
C VAL A 257 3.73 6.58 0.18
N PHE A 258 3.14 5.46 0.59
CA PHE A 258 1.71 5.23 0.46
C PHE A 258 0.86 6.31 1.16
N VAL A 259 1.18 6.62 2.43
CA VAL A 259 0.45 7.63 3.21
C VAL A 259 0.64 9.01 2.60
N LEU A 260 1.85 9.36 2.16
CA LEU A 260 2.12 10.66 1.54
C LEU A 260 1.38 10.84 0.22
N CYS A 261 1.18 9.77 -0.55
CA CYS A 261 0.43 9.84 -1.81
C CYS A 261 -1.07 10.07 -1.59
N TRP A 262 -1.68 9.37 -0.61
CA TRP A 262 -3.13 9.36 -0.44
C TRP A 262 -3.66 10.32 0.63
N PHE A 263 -2.87 10.65 1.65
CA PHE A 263 -3.29 11.51 2.75
C PHE A 263 -3.82 12.87 2.30
N PRO A 264 -3.14 13.62 1.39
CA PRO A 264 -3.63 14.94 0.99
C PRO A 264 -5.02 14.88 0.37
N PHE A 265 -5.28 13.89 -0.49
CA PHE A 265 -6.58 13.69 -1.11
C PHE A 265 -7.66 13.38 -0.08
N PHE A 266 -7.48 12.35 0.75
CA PHE A 266 -8.49 11.96 1.73
C PHE A 266 -8.74 13.03 2.79
N PHE A 267 -7.71 13.79 3.15
CA PHE A 267 -7.85 14.94 4.04
C PHE A 267 -8.73 16.03 3.41
N LEU A 268 -8.43 16.45 2.17
CA LEU A 268 -9.19 17.49 1.48
C LEU A 268 -10.63 17.05 1.18
N TYR A 269 -10.83 15.79 0.79
CA TYR A 269 -12.15 15.23 0.53
C TYR A 269 -13.01 15.20 1.80
N SER A 270 -12.42 14.76 2.93
CA SER A 270 -13.11 14.78 4.23
C SER A 270 -13.39 16.21 4.72
N LEU A 271 -12.46 17.14 4.51
CA LEU A 271 -12.64 18.55 4.88
C LEU A 271 -13.77 19.21 4.08
N GLY A 272 -13.87 18.93 2.79
CA GLY A 272 -14.96 19.38 1.93
C GLY A 272 -16.34 18.94 2.43
N ALA A 273 -16.43 17.71 2.95
CA ALA A 273 -17.66 17.19 3.55
C ALA A 273 -18.00 17.82 4.92
N LEU A 274 -17.01 18.14 5.76
CA LEU A 274 -17.23 18.72 7.09
C LEU A 274 -17.60 20.19 7.05
N CYS A 275 -17.03 20.97 6.12
CA CYS A 275 -17.22 22.41 6.04
C CYS A 275 -17.43 22.91 4.60
N PRO A 276 -18.48 22.46 3.90
CA PRO A 276 -18.69 22.72 2.46
C PRO A 276 -18.75 24.20 2.08
N ARG A 277 -19.15 25.09 3.02
CA ARG A 277 -19.22 26.54 2.78
C ARG A 277 -17.92 27.29 3.06
N ARG A 278 -17.11 26.81 4.00
CA ARG A 278 -15.88 27.51 4.47
C ARG A 278 -14.59 26.89 3.94
N CYS A 279 -14.63 25.62 3.56
CA CYS A 279 -13.49 24.83 3.14
C CYS A 279 -13.60 24.47 1.65
N LYS A 280 -13.79 25.49 0.80
CA LYS A 280 -13.78 25.28 -0.65
C LYS A 280 -12.36 24.98 -1.11
N VAL A 281 -12.14 23.74 -1.51
CA VAL A 281 -10.89 23.30 -2.14
C VAL A 281 -10.99 23.62 -3.63
N PRO A 282 -10.01 24.31 -4.24
CA PRO A 282 -10.00 24.53 -5.69
C PRO A 282 -9.96 23.20 -6.44
N ASP A 283 -10.79 23.04 -7.48
CA ASP A 283 -10.91 21.80 -8.26
C ASP A 283 -9.54 21.30 -8.77
N GLY A 284 -8.65 22.20 -9.22
CA GLY A 284 -7.31 21.84 -9.68
C GLY A 284 -6.41 21.25 -8.57
N VAL A 285 -6.55 21.72 -7.32
CA VAL A 285 -5.81 21.18 -6.17
C VAL A 285 -6.34 19.79 -5.81
N PHE A 286 -7.66 19.62 -5.84
CA PHE A 286 -8.31 18.33 -5.61
C PHE A 286 -7.87 17.29 -6.64
N GLN A 287 -7.91 17.64 -7.94
CA GLN A 287 -7.46 16.77 -9.03
C GLN A 287 -5.97 16.45 -8.92
N PHE A 288 -5.12 17.44 -8.60
CA PHE A 288 -3.68 17.21 -8.45
C PHE A 288 -3.37 16.14 -7.39
N PHE A 289 -3.97 16.22 -6.21
CA PHE A 289 -3.77 15.23 -5.16
C PHE A 289 -4.42 13.88 -5.47
N PHE A 290 -5.51 13.88 -6.23
CA PHE A 290 -6.14 12.66 -6.73
C PHE A 290 -5.21 11.90 -7.70
N TRP A 291 -4.57 12.61 -8.64
CA TRP A 291 -3.56 12.04 -9.54
C TRP A 291 -2.32 11.51 -8.82
N ILE A 292 -1.87 12.19 -7.76
CA ILE A 292 -0.80 11.66 -6.89
C ILE A 292 -1.21 10.33 -6.26
N GLY A 293 -2.49 10.17 -5.90
CA GLY A 293 -3.06 8.91 -5.45
C GLY A 293 -2.89 7.79 -6.50
N TYR A 294 -3.25 8.04 -7.76
CA TYR A 294 -3.08 7.05 -8.84
C TYR A 294 -1.62 6.68 -9.11
N CYS A 295 -0.68 7.62 -8.94
CA CYS A 295 0.74 7.31 -9.04
C CYS A 295 1.19 6.23 -8.03
N ASN A 296 0.48 6.04 -6.91
CA ASN A 296 0.82 4.99 -5.94
C ASN A 296 0.81 3.58 -6.58
N SER A 297 -0.15 3.30 -7.46
CA SER A 297 -0.27 2.00 -8.14
C SER A 297 0.93 1.70 -9.06
N SER A 298 1.60 2.73 -9.57
CA SER A 298 2.80 2.60 -10.41
C SER A 298 4.09 2.39 -9.60
N LEU A 299 4.11 2.83 -8.33
CA LEU A 299 5.26 2.72 -7.44
C LEU A 299 5.44 1.30 -6.87
N ASN A 300 4.37 0.51 -6.80
CA ASN A 300 4.38 -0.84 -6.21
C ASN A 300 5.45 -1.79 -6.85
N PRO A 301 5.52 -1.96 -8.19
CA PRO A 301 6.57 -2.76 -8.83
C PRO A 301 8.00 -2.25 -8.57
N VAL A 302 8.18 -0.93 -8.53
CA VAL A 302 9.48 -0.29 -8.25
C VAL A 302 9.93 -0.63 -6.83
N ILE A 303 9.03 -0.50 -5.87
CA ILE A 303 9.25 -0.85 -4.47
C ILE A 303 9.70 -2.31 -4.34
N TYR A 304 9.03 -3.26 -5.01
CA TYR A 304 9.43 -4.66 -4.98
C TYR A 304 10.82 -4.90 -5.57
N THR A 305 11.16 -4.22 -6.66
CA THR A 305 12.49 -4.33 -7.31
C THR A 305 13.62 -3.81 -6.42
N VAL A 306 13.39 -2.70 -5.74
CA VAL A 306 14.38 -2.06 -4.85
C VAL A 306 14.62 -2.91 -3.61
N PHE A 307 13.55 -3.48 -3.05
CA PHE A 307 13.61 -4.08 -1.71
C PHE A 307 13.61 -5.61 -1.67
N ASN A 308 13.25 -6.28 -2.77
CA ASN A 308 13.20 -7.74 -2.83
C ASN A 308 14.14 -8.29 -3.91
N GLN A 309 15.18 -9.01 -3.48
CA GLN A 309 16.18 -9.60 -4.37
C GLN A 309 15.62 -10.69 -5.28
N ASP A 310 14.61 -11.44 -4.82
CA ASP A 310 14.00 -12.52 -5.60
C ASP A 310 13.12 -11.95 -6.71
N PHE A 311 12.39 -10.85 -6.46
CA PHE A 311 11.71 -10.11 -7.52
C PHE A 311 12.70 -9.54 -8.54
N ARG A 312 13.80 -8.93 -8.08
CA ARG A 312 14.83 -8.41 -8.99
C ARG A 312 15.45 -9.49 -9.88
N LYS A 313 15.71 -10.68 -9.33
CA LYS A 313 16.19 -11.83 -10.11
C LYS A 313 15.13 -12.32 -11.10
N ALA A 314 13.87 -12.40 -10.68
CA ALA A 314 12.77 -12.81 -11.55
C ALA A 314 12.56 -11.81 -12.71
N PHE A 315 12.61 -10.51 -12.45
CA PHE A 315 12.46 -9.49 -13.49
C PHE A 315 13.61 -9.52 -14.50
N ARG A 316 14.86 -9.70 -14.05
CA ARG A 316 16.01 -9.88 -14.97
C ARG A 316 15.98 -11.16 -15.79
N TRP A 317 15.14 -12.12 -15.42
CA TRP A 317 14.95 -13.34 -16.19
C TRP A 317 13.79 -13.21 -17.18
N LEU A 318 12.82 -12.34 -16.89
CA LEU A 318 11.65 -12.09 -17.74
C LEU A 318 11.89 -11.01 -18.80
N LEU A 319 12.78 -10.05 -18.51
CA LEU A 319 13.26 -8.99 -19.42
C LEU A 319 14.57 -9.42 -20.05
#